data_AF-A0A3E0VE33-F1
#
_entry.id   AF-A0A3E0VE33-F1
#
_cell.length_a   1.000
_cell.length_b   1.000
_cell.length_c   1.000
_cell.angle_alpha   90.00
_cell.angle_beta   90.00
_cell.angle_gamma   90.00
#
_symmetry.space_group_name_H-M   'P 1'
#
loop_
_entity.id
_entity.type
_entity.pdbx_description
1 polymer ?
#
loop_
_entity_poly.entity_id
_entity_poly.type
_entity_poly.pdbx_seq_one_letter_code
_entity_poly.pdbx_strand_id
1 'polypeptide(L)'
;MHFVDRDPMDAPPPETADAAAARFGVPLMGFARQASLTEFGVSTVGSSSNGGPTSLDSVALSYTVWRNPADPADPVNLADLTDALRESLDAEPIKPLPPWMLELRRLMHYPALWEGTLTTRMPAAAGQTPEAVLVAHANHILTNTFRDERVVGAFPGQLDSPVEQRHIRPTSVRIDGVDVPGLGIDTDPHVYAVGADLGDRMLTAVVARDHLPYVTLAFETRRPRDAA
;
A
#
# COMPACT_ATOMS: atom_id res chain seq x y z
N MET A 1 19.04 8.68 23.10
CA MET A 1 17.73 8.61 22.42
C MET A 1 17.09 9.98 22.57
N HIS A 2 17.20 10.83 21.54
CA HIS A 2 16.58 12.16 21.57
C HIS A 2 15.12 12.00 21.16
N PHE A 3 14.24 11.88 22.15
CA PHE A 3 12.82 12.19 21.94
C PHE A 3 12.77 13.70 21.77
N VAL A 4 12.79 14.17 20.52
CA VAL A 4 12.39 15.54 20.26
C VAL A 4 10.90 15.54 20.58
N ASP A 5 10.51 16.17 21.69
CA ASP A 5 9.11 16.49 21.99
C ASP A 5 8.65 17.53 20.96
N ARG A 6 8.57 17.10 19.70
CA ARG A 6 8.10 17.91 18.59
C ARG A 6 6.61 18.07 18.80
N ASP A 7 6.16 19.31 18.87
CA ASP A 7 4.74 19.59 18.89
C ASP A 7 4.11 18.91 17.65
N PRO A 8 3.07 18.06 17.81
CA PRO A 8 2.37 17.46 16.68
C PRO A 8 1.92 18.48 15.64
N MET A 9 1.66 19.72 16.04
CA MET A 9 1.30 20.82 15.14
C MET A 9 2.43 21.26 14.21
N ASP A 10 3.69 21.00 14.58
CA ASP A 10 4.87 21.30 13.77
C ASP A 10 5.22 20.16 12.79
N ALA A 11 4.48 19.05 12.82
CA ALA A 11 4.69 17.95 11.89
C ALA A 11 4.13 18.29 10.50
N PRO A 12 4.94 18.22 9.44
CA PRO A 12 4.45 18.48 8.08
C PRO A 12 3.42 17.40 7.70
N PRO A 13 2.46 17.73 6.82
CA PRO A 13 1.57 16.71 6.27
C PRO A 13 2.37 15.66 5.50
N PRO A 14 1.86 14.42 5.39
CA PRO A 14 2.46 13.41 4.54
C PRO A 14 2.52 13.88 3.10
N GLU A 15 3.50 13.35 2.35
CA GLU A 15 3.61 13.58 0.91
C GLU A 15 2.31 13.15 0.20
N THR A 16 1.95 13.82 -0.90
CA THR A 16 0.82 13.40 -1.73
C THR A 16 1.30 12.47 -2.84
N ALA A 17 0.42 11.58 -3.31
CA ALA A 17 0.73 10.71 -4.44
C ALA A 17 1.12 11.48 -5.71
N ASP A 18 0.57 12.68 -5.93
CA ASP A 18 0.93 13.55 -7.06
C ASP A 18 2.35 14.13 -6.91
N ALA A 19 2.73 14.53 -5.69
CA ALA A 19 4.09 15.00 -5.41
C ALA A 19 5.13 13.87 -5.57
N ALA A 20 4.81 12.67 -5.07
CA ALA A 20 5.65 11.49 -5.25
C ALA A 20 5.78 11.12 -6.73
N ALA A 21 4.68 11.11 -7.49
CA ALA A 21 4.68 10.82 -8.93
C ALA A 21 5.54 11.81 -9.71
N ALA A 22 5.47 13.10 -9.40
CA ALA A 22 6.29 14.14 -10.05
C ALA A 22 7.80 13.93 -9.84
N ARG A 23 8.20 13.31 -8.71
CA ARG A 23 9.60 13.01 -8.37
C ARG A 23 10.06 11.62 -8.84
N PHE A 24 9.14 10.69 -9.10
CA PHE A 24 9.46 9.28 -9.33
C PHE A 24 10.17 9.03 -10.67
N GLY A 25 9.86 9.83 -11.69
CA GLY A 25 10.53 9.79 -12.99
C GLY A 25 10.06 8.69 -13.94
N VAL A 26 9.14 7.81 -13.50
CA VAL A 26 8.37 6.88 -14.36
C VAL A 26 6.89 6.98 -14.00
N PRO A 27 5.95 6.56 -14.89
CA PRO A 27 4.54 6.66 -14.59
C PRO A 27 4.15 5.84 -13.34
N LEU A 28 3.50 6.49 -12.38
CA LEU A 28 3.01 5.82 -11.17
C LEU A 28 1.76 4.99 -11.49
N MET A 29 1.65 3.77 -10.97
CA MET A 29 0.50 2.90 -11.15
C MET A 29 -0.32 2.81 -9.87
N GLY A 30 -1.64 2.70 -10.00
CA GLY A 30 -2.56 2.48 -8.89
C GLY A 30 -3.79 1.69 -9.32
N PHE A 31 -4.65 1.34 -8.37
CA PHE A 31 -5.97 0.78 -8.71
C PHE A 31 -6.74 1.76 -9.60
N ALA A 32 -7.43 1.21 -10.61
CA ALA A 32 -8.39 1.97 -11.40
C ALA A 32 -9.47 2.54 -10.48
N ARG A 33 -9.94 3.76 -10.79
CA ARG A 33 -10.97 4.42 -9.98
C ARG A 33 -12.19 3.52 -9.82
N GLN A 34 -12.58 3.30 -8.56
CA GLN A 34 -13.72 2.47 -8.20
C GLN A 34 -14.34 3.00 -6.89
N ALA A 35 -15.66 2.84 -6.75
CA ALA A 35 -16.38 3.39 -5.60
C ALA A 35 -15.94 2.76 -4.26
N SER A 36 -15.48 1.51 -4.30
CA SER A 36 -15.07 0.74 -3.13
C SER A 36 -13.67 1.07 -2.62
N LEU A 37 -12.89 1.92 -3.30
CA LEU A 37 -11.55 2.31 -2.87
C LEU A 37 -11.36 3.81 -2.84
N THR A 38 -10.76 4.33 -1.77
CA THR A 38 -10.32 5.72 -1.68
C THR A 38 -8.85 5.77 -1.30
N GLU A 39 -8.01 6.32 -2.19
CA GLU A 39 -6.60 6.56 -1.89
C GLU A 39 -6.46 7.52 -0.70
N PHE A 40 -5.64 7.15 0.28
CA PHE A 40 -5.39 8.00 1.45
C PHE A 40 -3.91 8.22 1.77
N GLY A 41 -3.00 7.44 1.19
CA GLY A 41 -1.59 7.50 1.58
C GLY A 41 -0.65 7.08 0.47
N VAL A 42 0.58 7.57 0.58
CA VAL A 42 1.71 7.19 -0.26
C VAL A 42 2.92 6.88 0.62
N SER A 43 3.62 5.80 0.30
CA SER A 43 4.92 5.45 0.87
C SER A 43 5.97 5.49 -0.24
N THR A 44 7.17 5.97 0.05
CA THR A 44 8.25 6.02 -0.94
C THR A 44 9.51 5.37 -0.38
N VAL A 45 10.20 4.62 -1.24
CA VAL A 45 11.54 4.08 -0.97
C VAL A 45 12.48 4.69 -2.00
N GLY A 46 13.66 5.13 -1.58
CA GLY A 46 14.63 5.73 -2.48
C GLY A 46 16.06 5.55 -2.01
N SER A 47 16.97 5.73 -2.95
CA SER A 47 18.41 5.61 -2.76
C SER A 47 19.11 6.88 -3.21
N SER A 48 20.25 7.17 -2.58
CA SER A 48 21.17 8.23 -2.98
C SER A 48 22.54 7.61 -3.26
N SER A 49 23.13 7.93 -4.41
CA SER A 49 24.51 7.60 -4.72
C SER A 49 25.43 8.74 -4.29
N ASN A 50 26.39 8.47 -3.38
CA ASN A 50 27.53 9.34 -3.08
C ASN A 50 27.20 10.83 -2.83
N GLY A 51 26.14 11.12 -2.07
CA GLY A 51 25.74 12.49 -1.73
C GLY A 51 25.02 13.24 -2.87
N GLY A 52 24.68 12.56 -3.96
CA GLY A 52 23.83 13.07 -5.02
C GLY A 52 22.35 13.09 -4.65
N PRO A 53 21.49 13.63 -5.54
CA PRO A 53 20.05 13.69 -5.33
C PRO A 53 19.46 12.31 -5.03
N THR A 54 18.60 12.21 -4.02
CA THR A 54 17.84 11.00 -3.74
C THR A 54 16.89 10.71 -4.90
N SER A 55 16.98 9.50 -5.45
CA SER A 55 16.04 9.01 -6.46
C SER A 55 15.11 7.97 -5.85
N LEU A 56 13.82 8.03 -6.18
CA LEU A 56 12.80 7.14 -5.62
C LEU A 56 12.80 5.80 -6.36
N ASP A 57 13.14 4.71 -5.70
CA ASP A 57 13.19 3.36 -6.28
C ASP A 57 11.80 2.74 -6.43
N SER A 58 10.92 3.00 -5.46
CA SER A 58 9.54 2.56 -5.51
C SER A 58 8.58 3.51 -4.80
N VAL A 59 7.33 3.51 -5.25
CA VAL A 59 6.23 4.29 -4.68
C VAL A 59 5.03 3.38 -4.47
N ALA A 60 4.52 3.33 -3.24
CA ALA A 60 3.35 2.55 -2.87
C ALA A 60 2.14 3.45 -2.60
N LEU A 61 0.95 3.00 -2.96
CA LEU A 61 -0.31 3.69 -2.68
C LEU A 61 -1.16 2.86 -1.72
N SER A 62 -1.76 3.55 -0.75
CA SER A 62 -2.64 2.96 0.27
C SER A 62 -4.09 3.41 0.09
N TYR A 63 -5.03 2.52 0.34
CA TYR A 63 -6.45 2.73 0.05
C TYR A 63 -7.35 2.32 1.21
N THR A 64 -8.38 3.12 1.51
CA THR A 64 -9.49 2.73 2.36
C THR A 64 -10.43 1.86 1.54
N VAL A 65 -10.93 0.78 2.14
CA VAL A 65 -11.89 -0.14 1.52
C VAL A 65 -13.30 0.17 2.02
N TRP A 66 -14.22 0.45 1.10
CA TRP A 66 -15.63 0.65 1.36
C TRP A 66 -16.41 -0.61 0.93
N ARG A 67 -16.89 -1.37 1.92
CA ARG A 67 -17.72 -2.56 1.71
C ARG A 67 -19.14 -2.19 1.26
N ASN A 68 -19.65 -1.05 1.69
CA ASN A 68 -20.84 -0.38 1.18
C ASN A 68 -20.48 1.07 0.78
N PRO A 69 -20.05 1.32 -0.46
CA PRO A 69 -19.66 2.66 -0.90
C PRO A 69 -20.84 3.63 -1.11
N ALA A 70 -22.09 3.12 -1.15
CA ALA A 70 -23.28 3.97 -1.29
C ALA A 70 -23.67 4.67 0.01
N ASP A 71 -23.25 4.13 1.16
CA ASP A 71 -23.44 4.72 2.48
C ASP A 71 -22.14 4.62 3.30
N PRO A 72 -21.30 5.66 3.29
CA PRO A 72 -20.04 5.67 4.05
C PRO A 72 -20.21 5.49 5.57
N ALA A 73 -21.40 5.78 6.12
CA ALA A 73 -21.68 5.64 7.54
C ALA A 73 -22.17 4.23 7.93
N ASP A 74 -22.41 3.35 6.95
CA ASP A 74 -22.82 1.97 7.21
C ASP A 74 -21.77 1.25 8.08
N PRO A 75 -22.15 0.66 9.23
CA PRO A 75 -21.24 -0.09 10.09
C PRO A 75 -20.48 -1.21 9.39
N VAL A 76 -20.98 -1.74 8.26
CA VAL A 76 -20.26 -2.72 7.46
C VAL A 76 -18.91 -2.19 6.98
N ASN A 77 -18.76 -0.87 6.81
CA ASN A 77 -17.51 -0.23 6.40
C ASN A 77 -16.47 -0.16 7.53
N LEU A 78 -16.80 -0.51 8.77
CA LEU A 78 -15.86 -0.44 9.88
C LEU A 78 -14.90 -1.64 9.88
N ALA A 79 -13.65 -1.39 10.26
CA ALA A 79 -12.66 -2.42 10.51
C ALA A 79 -13.02 -3.20 11.78
N ASP A 80 -12.58 -4.47 11.83
CA ASP A 80 -12.63 -5.25 13.05
C ASP A 80 -11.46 -4.83 13.96
N LEU A 81 -11.71 -3.79 14.76
CA LEU A 81 -10.75 -3.26 15.72
C LEU A 81 -11.00 -3.87 17.10
N THR A 82 -9.92 -4.15 17.83
CA THR A 82 -10.02 -4.44 19.26
C THR A 82 -10.66 -3.27 20.00
N ASP A 83 -11.40 -3.54 21.06
CA ASP A 83 -12.07 -2.48 21.84
C ASP A 83 -11.06 -1.46 22.36
N ALA A 84 -9.88 -1.91 22.81
CA ALA A 84 -8.80 -1.04 23.25
C ALA A 84 -8.28 -0.11 22.15
N LEU A 85 -8.13 -0.61 20.91
CA LEU A 85 -7.71 0.21 19.78
C LEU A 85 -8.80 1.21 19.37
N ARG A 86 -10.07 0.77 19.34
CA ARG A 86 -11.21 1.65 19.05
C ARG A 86 -11.31 2.78 20.07
N GLU A 87 -11.29 2.46 21.36
CA GLU A 87 -11.29 3.44 22.45
C GLU A 87 -10.11 4.42 22.34
N SER A 88 -8.92 3.92 21.98
CA SER A 88 -7.74 4.78 21.79
C SER A 88 -7.85 5.72 20.59
N LEU A 89 -8.60 5.35 19.54
CA LEU A 89 -8.83 6.21 18.39
C LEU A 89 -9.91 7.26 18.68
N ASP A 90 -10.96 6.88 19.42
CA ASP A 90 -12.06 7.76 19.85
C ASP A 90 -11.65 8.74 20.96
N ALA A 91 -10.60 8.42 21.72
CA ALA A 91 -10.09 9.29 22.78
C ALA A 91 -9.59 10.62 22.21
N GLU A 92 -10.00 11.71 22.87
CA GLU A 92 -9.51 13.07 22.61
C GLU A 92 -7.97 13.09 22.71
N PRO A 93 -7.26 13.61 21.69
CA PRO A 93 -5.82 13.76 21.76
C PRO A 93 -5.36 14.52 23.00
N ILE A 94 -4.28 14.04 23.63
CA ILE A 94 -3.66 14.73 24.78
C ILE A 94 -3.14 16.12 24.39
N LYS A 95 -2.66 16.26 23.15
CA LYS A 95 -2.22 17.52 22.53
C LYS A 95 -3.02 17.75 21.25
N PRO A 96 -3.29 19.01 20.86
CA PRO A 96 -3.90 19.30 19.57
C PRO A 96 -3.15 18.60 18.42
N LEU A 97 -3.91 18.03 17.49
CA LEU A 97 -3.36 17.40 16.30
C LEU A 97 -3.70 18.22 15.07
N PRO A 98 -2.79 18.29 14.07
CA PRO A 98 -3.11 18.93 12.81
C PRO A 98 -4.23 18.17 12.07
N PRO A 99 -5.02 18.84 11.21
CA PRO A 99 -6.18 18.24 10.54
C PRO A 99 -5.90 16.92 9.80
N TRP A 100 -4.72 16.80 9.19
CA TRP A 100 -4.34 15.58 8.47
C TRP A 100 -4.14 14.38 9.40
N MET A 101 -3.68 14.59 10.64
CA MET A 101 -3.55 13.51 11.64
C MET A 101 -4.92 13.09 12.16
N LEU A 102 -5.84 14.04 12.34
CA LEU A 102 -7.23 13.73 12.72
C LEU A 102 -7.93 12.92 11.62
N GLU A 103 -7.71 13.29 10.36
CA GLU A 103 -8.22 12.52 9.23
C GLU A 103 -7.61 11.12 9.17
N LEU A 104 -6.31 10.97 9.41
CA LEU A 104 -5.69 9.65 9.49
C LEU A 104 -6.30 8.81 10.64
N ARG A 105 -6.50 9.39 11.84
CA ARG A 105 -7.19 8.71 12.95
C ARG A 105 -8.62 8.30 12.56
N ARG A 106 -9.34 9.14 11.82
CA ARG A 106 -10.67 8.81 11.28
C ARG A 106 -10.59 7.61 10.34
N LEU A 107 -9.64 7.62 9.40
CA LEU A 107 -9.47 6.54 8.41
C LEU A 107 -9.04 5.20 9.03
N MET A 108 -8.34 5.21 10.17
CA MET A 108 -7.98 4.01 10.93
C MET A 108 -9.19 3.20 11.45
N HIS A 109 -10.40 3.78 11.44
CA HIS A 109 -11.64 3.05 11.76
C HIS A 109 -12.14 2.15 10.63
N TYR A 110 -11.58 2.31 9.42
CA TYR A 110 -12.02 1.62 8.22
C TYR A 110 -10.94 0.64 7.77
N PRO A 111 -11.30 -0.47 7.09
CA PRO A 111 -10.33 -1.39 6.53
C PRO A 111 -9.46 -0.68 5.50
N ALA A 112 -8.18 -1.04 5.45
CA ALA A 112 -7.21 -0.41 4.58
C ALA A 112 -6.36 -1.45 3.83
N LEU A 113 -6.13 -1.19 2.55
CA LEU A 113 -5.06 -1.79 1.78
C LEU A 113 -3.81 -0.92 1.98
N TRP A 114 -3.07 -1.17 3.06
CA TRP A 114 -1.78 -0.54 3.31
C TRP A 114 -0.81 -0.96 2.21
N GLU A 115 -0.28 0.00 1.47
CA GLU A 115 0.61 -0.24 0.33
C GLU A 115 0.03 -1.24 -0.68
N GLY A 116 -1.31 -1.17 -0.89
CA GLY A 116 -2.05 -2.11 -1.72
C GLY A 116 -1.58 -2.18 -3.17
N THR A 117 -0.99 -1.10 -3.69
CA THR A 117 -0.20 -1.13 -4.94
C THR A 117 1.20 -0.57 -4.70
N LEU A 118 2.17 -1.10 -5.42
CA LEU A 118 3.55 -0.66 -5.43
C LEU A 118 4.01 -0.57 -6.89
N THR A 119 4.59 0.57 -7.25
CA THR A 119 5.30 0.75 -8.52
C THR A 119 6.78 0.81 -8.24
N THR A 120 7.57 -0.07 -8.87
CA THR A 120 9.03 -0.13 -8.72
C THR A 120 9.69 0.19 -10.05
N ARG A 121 10.71 1.05 -10.07
CA ARG A 121 11.45 1.35 -11.31
C ARG A 121 12.21 0.13 -11.81
N MET A 122 12.25 -0.04 -13.13
CA MET A 122 13.01 -1.10 -13.80
C MET A 122 14.06 -0.51 -14.77
N PRO A 123 15.25 -1.13 -14.91
CA PRO A 123 15.71 -2.26 -14.11
C PRO A 123 15.94 -1.83 -12.65
N ALA A 124 15.46 -2.65 -11.73
CA ALA A 124 15.74 -2.47 -10.32
C ALA A 124 17.22 -2.81 -10.02
N ALA A 125 17.67 -2.55 -8.79
CA ALA A 125 19.04 -2.86 -8.37
C ALA A 125 19.43 -4.31 -8.72
N ALA A 126 20.73 -4.55 -8.99
CA ALA A 126 21.22 -5.83 -9.48
C ALA A 126 20.65 -7.02 -8.68
N GLY A 127 19.97 -7.94 -9.37
CA GLY A 127 19.34 -9.12 -8.76
C GLY A 127 17.85 -9.00 -8.43
N GLN A 128 17.23 -7.82 -8.61
CA GLN A 128 15.77 -7.69 -8.52
C GLN A 128 15.11 -8.00 -9.87
N THR A 129 14.41 -9.13 -9.93
CA THR A 129 13.54 -9.53 -11.05
C THR A 129 12.07 -9.19 -10.74
N PRO A 130 11.19 -9.13 -11.75
CA PRO A 130 9.74 -8.96 -11.53
C PRO A 130 9.15 -9.93 -10.49
N GLU A 131 9.58 -11.20 -10.51
CA GLU A 131 9.18 -12.23 -9.55
C GLU A 131 9.66 -11.90 -8.13
N ALA A 132 10.90 -11.44 -7.98
CA ALA A 132 11.46 -11.07 -6.69
C ALA A 132 10.73 -9.86 -6.09
N VAL A 133 10.37 -8.86 -6.91
CA VAL A 133 9.60 -7.68 -6.47
C VAL A 133 8.20 -8.10 -5.99
N LEU A 134 7.48 -8.95 -6.72
CA LEU A 134 6.16 -9.44 -6.32
C LEU A 134 6.21 -10.22 -5.00
N VAL A 135 7.18 -11.12 -4.86
CA VAL A 135 7.38 -11.90 -3.62
C VAL A 135 7.72 -10.98 -2.43
N ALA A 136 8.60 -10.00 -2.63
CA ALA A 136 8.98 -9.06 -1.60
C ALA A 136 7.78 -8.23 -1.13
N HIS A 137 6.96 -7.73 -2.06
CA HIS A 137 5.75 -6.97 -1.73
C HIS A 137 4.73 -7.82 -0.97
N ALA A 138 4.45 -9.04 -1.43
CA ALA A 138 3.53 -9.95 -0.73
C ALA A 138 3.99 -10.27 0.70
N ASN A 139 5.28 -10.60 0.89
CA ASN A 139 5.83 -10.89 2.21
C ASN A 139 5.90 -9.66 3.11
N HIS A 140 6.08 -8.46 2.55
CA HIS A 140 6.00 -7.20 3.29
C HIS A 140 4.61 -7.01 3.90
N ILE A 141 3.56 -7.19 3.09
CA ILE A 141 2.16 -7.10 3.55
C ILE A 141 1.85 -8.17 4.60
N LEU A 142 2.27 -9.41 4.38
CA LEU A 142 2.09 -10.48 5.37
C LEU A 142 2.78 -10.16 6.70
N THR A 143 3.98 -9.57 6.67
CA THR A 143 4.74 -9.21 7.89
C THR A 143 4.11 -8.06 8.67
N ASN A 144 3.50 -7.09 7.98
CA ASN A 144 3.01 -5.87 8.61
C ASN A 144 1.51 -5.91 8.93
N THR A 145 0.68 -6.44 8.02
CA THR A 145 -0.76 -6.50 8.19
C THR A 145 -1.20 -7.71 8.99
N PHE A 146 -0.58 -8.87 8.77
CA PHE A 146 -0.92 -10.14 9.41
C PHE A 146 0.12 -10.54 10.45
N ARG A 147 0.68 -9.55 11.15
CA ARG A 147 1.80 -9.76 12.07
C ARG A 147 1.44 -10.74 13.17
N ASP A 148 0.26 -10.60 13.76
CA ASP A 148 -0.18 -11.39 14.91
C ASP A 148 -0.49 -12.84 14.51
N GLU A 149 -0.82 -13.08 13.24
CA GLU A 149 -1.12 -14.41 12.69
C GLU A 149 0.08 -15.08 12.02
N ARG A 150 1.06 -14.31 11.52
CA ARG A 150 2.11 -14.82 10.61
C ARG A 150 3.53 -14.60 11.10
N VAL A 151 3.78 -13.72 12.06
CA VAL A 151 5.15 -13.42 12.51
C VAL A 151 5.44 -14.11 13.84
N VAL A 152 6.42 -15.00 13.82
CA VAL A 152 6.84 -15.79 15.00
C VAL A 152 8.20 -15.32 15.54
N GLY A 153 8.42 -15.51 16.84
CA GLY A 153 9.68 -15.19 17.52
C GLY A 153 9.78 -13.77 18.04
N ALA A 154 10.96 -13.41 18.55
CA ALA A 154 11.22 -12.08 19.12
C ALA A 154 11.39 -11.03 18.01
N PHE A 155 11.05 -9.77 18.32
CA PHE A 155 11.18 -8.63 17.41
C PHE A 155 12.58 -8.57 16.75
N PRO A 156 12.69 -8.47 15.41
CA PRO A 156 11.63 -8.14 14.45
C PRO A 156 10.72 -9.32 14.00
N GLY A 157 11.03 -10.55 14.43
CA GLY A 157 10.29 -11.77 14.10
C GLY A 157 10.65 -12.39 12.74
N GLN A 158 10.10 -13.57 12.47
CA GLN A 158 10.22 -14.26 11.18
C GLN A 158 8.83 -14.62 10.65
N LEU A 159 8.62 -14.44 9.34
CA LEU A 159 7.38 -14.84 8.69
C LEU A 159 7.28 -16.37 8.63
N ASP A 160 6.23 -16.92 9.23
CA ASP A 160 5.86 -18.33 9.06
C ASP A 160 5.37 -18.56 7.62
N SER A 161 5.84 -19.62 6.97
CA SER A 161 5.41 -20.03 5.63
C SER A 161 5.39 -18.87 4.61
N PRO A 162 6.53 -18.22 4.33
CA PRO A 162 6.59 -17.07 3.43
C PRO A 162 6.20 -17.44 1.99
N VAL A 163 5.74 -16.45 1.24
CA VAL A 163 5.56 -16.58 -0.20
C VAL A 163 6.93 -16.68 -0.87
N GLU A 164 7.04 -17.54 -1.88
CA GLU A 164 8.27 -17.80 -2.63
C GLU A 164 7.98 -17.80 -4.13
N GLN A 165 9.02 -17.63 -4.96
CA GLN A 165 8.86 -17.57 -6.43
C GLN A 165 8.15 -18.80 -7.01
N ARG A 166 8.30 -19.98 -6.41
CA ARG A 166 7.59 -21.21 -6.84
C ARG A 166 6.06 -21.10 -6.77
N HIS A 167 5.53 -20.16 -5.98
CA HIS A 167 4.09 -19.91 -5.84
C HIS A 167 3.54 -19.03 -6.98
N ILE A 168 4.42 -18.44 -7.78
CA ILE A 168 4.03 -17.60 -8.91
C ILE A 168 3.48 -18.45 -10.05
N ARG A 169 2.38 -17.98 -10.65
CA ARG A 169 1.79 -18.50 -11.87
C ARG A 169 1.60 -17.37 -12.88
N PRO A 170 1.71 -17.65 -14.20
CA PRO A 170 1.30 -16.68 -15.21
C PRO A 170 -0.18 -16.33 -15.05
N THR A 171 -0.51 -15.05 -15.22
CA THR A 171 -1.88 -14.53 -15.17
C THR A 171 -2.05 -13.36 -16.15
N SER A 172 -3.26 -12.81 -16.21
CA SER A 172 -3.57 -11.57 -16.93
C SER A 172 -3.84 -10.45 -15.93
N VAL A 173 -3.27 -9.27 -16.18
CA VAL A 173 -3.49 -8.06 -15.36
C VAL A 173 -4.13 -6.99 -16.23
N ARG A 174 -5.26 -6.43 -15.77
CA ARG A 174 -5.97 -5.37 -16.49
C ARG A 174 -5.38 -4.01 -16.16
N ILE A 175 -4.75 -3.35 -17.12
CA ILE A 175 -4.10 -2.04 -16.98
C ILE A 175 -4.61 -1.10 -18.07
N ASP A 176 -5.09 0.08 -17.70
CA ASP A 176 -5.60 1.09 -18.64
C ASP A 176 -6.66 0.52 -19.61
N GLY A 177 -7.47 -0.43 -19.13
CA GLY A 177 -8.50 -1.10 -19.92
C GLY A 177 -8.02 -2.28 -20.79
N VAL A 178 -6.72 -2.58 -20.81
CA VAL A 178 -6.10 -3.63 -21.62
C VAL A 178 -5.55 -4.76 -20.74
N ASP A 179 -5.73 -6.01 -21.17
CA ASP A 179 -5.13 -7.18 -20.53
C ASP A 179 -3.66 -7.33 -20.96
N VAL A 180 -2.74 -7.34 -19.98
CA VAL A 180 -1.32 -7.58 -20.20
C VAL A 180 -0.85 -8.87 -19.51
N PRO A 181 0.18 -9.55 -20.02
CA PRO A 181 0.80 -10.67 -19.31
C PRO A 181 1.29 -10.24 -17.93
N GLY A 182 1.04 -11.07 -16.93
CA GLY A 182 1.46 -10.81 -15.57
C GLY A 182 1.78 -12.06 -14.76
N LEU A 183 2.07 -11.82 -13.50
CA LEU A 183 2.42 -12.79 -12.48
C LEU A 183 1.34 -12.77 -11.40
N GLY A 184 0.95 -13.93 -10.90
CA GLY A 184 -0.08 -14.08 -9.86
C GLY A 184 0.35 -15.03 -8.76
N ILE A 185 -0.05 -14.71 -7.52
CA ILE A 185 0.09 -15.55 -6.33
C ILE A 185 -1.29 -15.66 -5.70
N ASP A 186 -1.91 -16.83 -5.90
CA ASP A 186 -3.26 -17.15 -5.42
C ASP A 186 -3.26 -18.40 -4.51
N THR A 187 -2.11 -18.74 -3.93
CA THR A 187 -1.99 -19.91 -3.06
C THR A 187 -1.77 -19.56 -1.60
N ASP A 188 -1.45 -18.30 -1.28
CA ASP A 188 -1.38 -17.85 0.11
C ASP A 188 -2.80 -17.73 0.70
N PRO A 189 -3.03 -18.17 1.95
CA PRO A 189 -4.36 -18.13 2.57
C PRO A 189 -4.84 -16.74 2.99
N HIS A 190 -3.94 -15.75 3.16
CA HIS A 190 -4.30 -14.41 3.64
C HIS A 190 -4.32 -13.37 2.53
N VAL A 191 -3.49 -13.54 1.50
CA VAL A 191 -3.37 -12.55 0.41
C VAL A 191 -3.55 -13.16 -0.97
N TYR A 192 -4.06 -12.33 -1.88
CA TYR A 192 -3.95 -12.50 -3.31
C TYR A 192 -3.03 -11.40 -3.85
N ALA A 193 -2.03 -11.78 -4.66
CA ALA A 193 -1.09 -10.82 -5.22
C ALA A 193 -0.96 -10.96 -6.74
N VAL A 194 -0.82 -9.83 -7.43
CA VAL A 194 -0.56 -9.77 -8.87
C VAL A 194 0.54 -8.77 -9.18
N GLY A 195 1.24 -8.99 -10.29
CA GLY A 195 2.16 -8.00 -10.81
C GLY A 195 2.31 -8.06 -12.33
N ALA A 196 2.76 -6.96 -12.92
CA ALA A 196 2.99 -6.83 -14.35
C ALA A 196 4.24 -6.01 -14.62
N ASP A 197 5.15 -6.57 -15.42
CA ASP A 197 6.34 -5.87 -15.90
C ASP A 197 5.94 -5.04 -17.12
N LEU A 198 6.16 -3.73 -17.03
CA LEU A 198 5.83 -2.75 -18.07
C LEU A 198 7.08 -2.24 -18.80
N GLY A 199 8.24 -2.87 -18.57
CA GLY A 199 9.53 -2.56 -19.18
C GLY A 199 10.35 -1.58 -18.36
N ASP A 200 9.86 -0.36 -18.16
CA ASP A 200 10.53 0.70 -17.37
C ASP A 200 10.14 0.68 -15.89
N ARG A 201 9.13 -0.11 -15.54
CA ARG A 201 8.61 -0.24 -14.18
C ARG A 201 7.86 -1.56 -14.00
N MET A 202 7.77 -2.00 -12.77
CA MET A 202 6.98 -3.13 -12.32
C MET A 202 5.82 -2.62 -11.47
N LEU A 203 4.60 -3.05 -11.79
CA LEU A 203 3.44 -2.92 -10.92
C LEU A 203 3.32 -4.18 -10.08
N THR A 204 3.12 -4.05 -8.76
CA THR A 204 2.65 -5.12 -7.90
C THR A 204 1.48 -4.64 -7.07
N ALA A 205 0.51 -5.54 -6.83
CA ALA A 205 -0.63 -5.27 -5.98
C ALA A 205 -0.89 -6.48 -5.09
N VAL A 206 -1.21 -6.22 -3.83
CA VAL A 206 -1.46 -7.24 -2.82
C VAL A 206 -2.74 -6.87 -2.09
N VAL A 207 -3.70 -7.79 -2.08
CA VAL A 207 -5.02 -7.60 -1.49
C VAL A 207 -5.26 -8.71 -0.48
N ALA A 208 -5.63 -8.33 0.74
CA ALA A 208 -6.12 -9.28 1.73
C ALA A 208 -7.35 -10.02 1.17
N ARG A 209 -7.42 -11.35 1.32
CA ARG A 209 -8.51 -12.14 0.73
C ARG A 209 -9.89 -11.69 1.17
N ASP A 210 -10.03 -11.26 2.42
CA ASP A 210 -11.29 -10.73 2.96
C ASP A 210 -11.74 -9.43 2.32
N HIS A 211 -10.85 -8.72 1.64
CA HIS A 211 -11.16 -7.49 0.90
C HIS A 211 -11.36 -7.74 -0.60
N LEU A 212 -10.91 -8.90 -1.11
CA LEU A 212 -11.00 -9.23 -2.53
C LEU A 212 -12.42 -9.13 -3.12
N PRO A 213 -13.51 -9.53 -2.42
CA PRO A 213 -14.87 -9.37 -2.94
C PRO A 213 -15.30 -7.92 -3.22
N TYR A 214 -14.62 -6.95 -2.61
CA TYR A 214 -14.93 -5.52 -2.72
C TYR A 214 -13.98 -4.79 -3.67
N VAL A 215 -12.94 -5.46 -4.17
CA VAL A 215 -11.87 -4.84 -4.96
C VAL A 215 -11.91 -5.36 -6.39
N THR A 216 -12.09 -4.45 -7.33
CA THR A 216 -11.86 -4.73 -8.75
C THR A 216 -10.36 -4.65 -9.02
N LEU A 217 -9.76 -5.78 -9.41
CA LEU A 217 -8.35 -5.90 -9.78
C LEU A 217 -8.10 -5.35 -11.19
N ALA A 218 -8.33 -4.05 -11.36
CA ALA A 218 -7.95 -3.28 -12.52
C ALA A 218 -7.10 -2.10 -12.08
N PHE A 219 -6.15 -1.72 -12.93
CA PHE A 219 -5.16 -0.71 -12.62
C PHE A 219 -5.14 0.38 -13.69
N GLU A 220 -4.70 1.56 -13.31
CA GLU A 220 -4.53 2.69 -14.21
C GLU A 220 -3.16 3.34 -14.03
N THR A 221 -2.63 3.85 -15.13
CA THR A 221 -1.51 4.78 -15.07
C THR A 221 -2.03 6.08 -14.46
N ARG A 222 -1.47 6.47 -13.31
CA ARG A 222 -1.84 7.71 -12.63
C ARG A 222 -1.56 8.87 -13.56
N ARG A 223 -2.62 9.63 -13.84
CA ARG A 223 -2.50 10.97 -14.44
C ARG A 223 -2.40 11.98 -13.30
N PRO A 224 -1.56 13.02 -13.44
CA PRO A 224 -1.61 14.15 -12.52
C PRO A 224 -3.07 14.59 -12.39
N ARG A 225 -3.59 14.72 -11.17
CA ARG A 225 -4.88 15.39 -11.00
C ARG A 225 -4.68 16.83 -11.48
N ASP A 226 -5.50 17.26 -12.45
CA ASP A 226 -5.54 18.68 -12.80
C ASP A 226 -5.75 19.47 -11.51
N ALA A 227 -4.88 20.45 -11.25
CA ALA A 227 -5.07 21.37 -10.15
C ALA A 227 -6.36 22.15 -10.42
N ALA A 228 -7.43 21.78 -9.71
CA ALA A 228 -8.67 22.56 -9.67
C ALA A 228 -8.50 23.79 -8.79
#